data_AF-A0A226ND66-F1
#
_entry.id   AF-A0A226ND66-F1
#
_cell.length_a   1.000
_cell.length_b   1.000
_cell.length_c   1.000
_cell.angle_alpha   90.00
_cell.angle_beta   90.00
_cell.angle_gamma   90.00
#
_symmetry.space_group_name_H-M   'P 1'
#
loop_
_entity.id
_entity.type
_entity.pdbx_description
1 polymer ?
#
loop_
_entity_poly.entity_id
_entity_poly.type
_entity_poly.pdbx_seq_one_letter_code
_entity_poly.pdbx_strand_id
1 'polypeptide(L)'
;MGVQDRPQCFFDIEINREPVGRIMFQLFSDICPKTCKNFLCLCSGEKGIGKTTGKKLCYKGTTFHRVVKNFMIQGGDFSEGNGKGGESIYGGYFKENVVFCKMKRENLTNIFFLQTDENFILKHDRAFLLSMANRGKHTNGSQFFM
;
A
#
# COMPACT_ATOMS: atom_id res chain seq x y z
N MET A 1 -20.49 -6.88 0.11
CA MET A 1 -20.00 -5.58 -0.40
C MET A 1 -19.74 -5.76 -1.88
N GLY A 2 -20.38 -4.93 -2.71
CA GLY A 2 -20.11 -4.92 -4.14
C GLY A 2 -18.78 -4.21 -4.44
N VAL A 3 -18.31 -4.31 -5.68
CA VAL A 3 -17.07 -3.64 -6.14
C VAL A 3 -17.08 -2.12 -5.89
N GLN A 4 -18.26 -1.51 -5.86
CA GLN A 4 -18.43 -0.06 -5.63
C GLN A 4 -18.22 0.35 -4.16
N ASP A 5 -18.33 -0.59 -3.22
CA ASP A 5 -18.19 -0.33 -1.78
C ASP A 5 -16.73 -0.41 -1.29
N ARG A 6 -15.80 -0.63 -2.23
CA ARG A 6 -14.39 -0.82 -1.90
C ARG A 6 -13.77 0.48 -1.39
N PRO A 7 -13.08 0.44 -0.24
CA PRO A 7 -12.53 1.64 0.37
C PRO A 7 -11.44 2.24 -0.51
N GLN A 8 -11.42 3.56 -0.51
CA GLN A 8 -10.45 4.35 -1.26
C GLN A 8 -9.56 5.13 -0.30
N CYS A 9 -8.31 5.33 -0.69
CA CYS A 9 -7.37 6.22 -0.02
C CYS A 9 -6.48 6.89 -1.06
N PHE A 10 -5.65 7.83 -0.63
CA PHE A 10 -4.82 8.59 -1.55
C PHE A 10 -3.50 9.01 -0.92
N PHE A 11 -2.52 9.30 -1.78
CA PHE A 11 -1.30 10.01 -1.43
C PHE A 11 -1.18 11.29 -2.24
N ASP A 12 -0.92 12.40 -1.56
CA ASP A 12 -0.38 13.60 -2.19
C ASP A 12 1.14 13.48 -2.22
N ILE A 13 1.71 13.54 -3.43
CA ILE A 13 3.14 13.29 -3.65
C ILE A 13 3.85 14.62 -3.88
N GLU A 14 4.99 14.76 -3.22
CA GLU A 14 5.95 15.85 -3.45
C GLU A 14 7.27 15.26 -3.96
N ILE A 15 7.91 15.95 -4.90
CA ILE A 15 9.28 15.67 -5.33
C ILE A 15 10.07 16.95 -5.08
N ASN A 16 11.16 16.86 -4.32
CA ASN A 16 11.93 18.03 -3.87
C ASN A 16 11.07 19.10 -3.17
N ARG A 17 10.05 18.67 -2.40
CA ARG A 17 9.06 19.52 -1.72
C ARG A 17 8.10 20.29 -2.64
N GLU A 18 8.14 20.01 -3.93
CA GLU A 18 7.18 20.54 -4.90
C GLU A 18 6.05 19.51 -5.09
N PRO A 19 4.77 19.88 -4.91
CA PRO A 19 3.63 19.00 -5.16
C PRO A 19 3.59 18.57 -6.63
N VAL A 20 3.59 17.26 -6.88
CA VAL A 20 3.56 16.70 -8.25
C VAL A 20 2.22 16.05 -8.61
N GLY A 21 1.39 15.76 -7.61
CA GLY A 21 0.03 15.29 -7.82
C GLY A 21 -0.44 14.25 -6.80
N ARG A 22 -1.66 13.78 -7.04
CA ARG A 22 -2.35 12.82 -6.18
C ARG A 22 -2.42 11.45 -6.81
N ILE A 23 -2.13 10.43 -6.00
CA ILE A 23 -2.32 9.02 -6.33
C ILE A 23 -3.54 8.51 -5.58
N MET A 24 -4.55 8.02 -6.29
CA MET A 24 -5.76 7.42 -5.71
C MET A 24 -5.70 5.89 -5.76
N PHE A 25 -6.09 5.25 -4.66
CA PHE A 25 -6.11 3.81 -4.47
C PHE A 25 -7.54 3.32 -4.24
N GLN A 26 -7.96 2.26 -4.93
CA GLN A 26 -9.16 1.48 -4.57
C GLN A 26 -8.81 0.06 -4.11
N LEU A 27 -8.97 -0.21 -2.82
CA LEU A 27 -8.48 -1.42 -2.17
C LEU A 27 -9.49 -2.57 -2.24
N PHE A 28 -9.02 -3.78 -2.50
CA PHE A 28 -9.86 -4.98 -2.59
C PHE A 28 -10.16 -5.56 -1.21
N SER A 29 -10.89 -4.83 -0.37
CA SER A 29 -11.19 -5.21 1.03
C SER A 29 -12.07 -6.46 1.15
N ASP A 30 -12.83 -6.78 0.11
CA ASP A 30 -13.59 -8.02 -0.04
C ASP A 30 -12.69 -9.25 -0.27
N ILE A 31 -11.49 -9.06 -0.79
CA ILE A 31 -10.52 -10.13 -1.07
C ILE A 31 -9.45 -10.22 0.02
N CYS A 32 -8.91 -9.08 0.45
CA CYS A 32 -7.80 -8.97 1.41
C CYS A 32 -8.15 -8.00 2.55
N PRO A 33 -9.16 -8.31 3.39
CA PRO A 33 -9.71 -7.36 4.35
C PRO A 33 -8.67 -6.85 5.36
N LYS A 34 -7.78 -7.73 5.84
CA LYS A 34 -6.83 -7.38 6.90
C LYS A 34 -5.69 -6.51 6.35
N THR A 35 -5.18 -6.80 5.16
CA THR A 35 -4.14 -5.97 4.54
C THR A 35 -4.71 -4.63 4.07
N CYS A 36 -5.94 -4.60 3.55
CA CYS A 36 -6.61 -3.35 3.20
C CYS A 36 -6.80 -2.47 4.44
N LYS A 37 -7.25 -3.06 5.56
CA LYS A 37 -7.37 -2.35 6.84
C LYS A 37 -6.02 -1.83 7.32
N ASN A 38 -4.96 -2.63 7.25
CA ASN A 38 -3.60 -2.19 7.57
C ASN A 38 -3.20 -0.95 6.76
N PHE A 39 -3.34 -1.01 5.43
CA PHE A 39 -2.95 0.08 4.55
C PHE A 39 -3.78 1.36 4.79
N LEU A 40 -5.10 1.24 4.94
CA LEU A 40 -5.99 2.38 5.22
C LEU A 40 -5.64 3.07 6.54
N CYS A 41 -5.45 2.29 7.59
CA CYS A 41 -5.12 2.83 8.91
C CYS A 41 -3.73 3.49 8.92
N LEU A 42 -2.78 2.99 8.13
CA LEU A 42 -1.48 3.65 7.94
C LEU A 42 -1.60 4.94 7.09
N CYS A 43 -2.55 5.01 6.16
CA CYS A 43 -2.87 6.27 5.47
C CYS A 43 -3.47 7.30 6.43
N SER A 44 -4.43 6.91 7.27
CA SER A 44 -5.11 7.82 8.19
C SER A 44 -4.27 8.19 9.42
N GLY A 45 -3.38 7.30 9.85
CA GLY A 45 -2.60 7.46 11.08
C GLY A 45 -3.40 7.26 12.36
N GLU A 46 -4.60 6.66 12.28
CA GLU A 46 -5.55 6.55 13.40
C GLU A 46 -5.13 5.57 14.50
N LYS A 47 -4.17 4.67 14.22
CA LYS A 47 -3.77 3.60 15.14
C LYS A 47 -2.70 4.01 16.15
N GLY A 48 -2.32 5.28 16.17
CA GLY A 48 -1.40 5.82 17.16
C GLY A 48 0.03 5.33 16.96
N ILE A 49 0.64 4.82 18.03
CA ILE A 49 2.06 4.44 18.08
C ILE A 49 2.23 2.94 17.88
N GLY A 50 3.22 2.56 17.08
CA GLY A 50 3.60 1.19 16.81
C GLY A 50 4.20 0.51 18.04
N LYS A 51 3.82 -0.74 18.27
CA LYS A 51 4.26 -1.55 19.40
C LYS A 51 5.74 -1.91 19.34
N THR A 52 6.27 -2.12 18.14
CA THR A 52 7.64 -2.61 17.94
C THR A 52 8.63 -1.49 17.63
N THR A 53 8.19 -0.50 16.88
CA THR A 53 9.02 0.62 16.42
C THR A 53 8.96 1.82 17.37
N GLY A 54 7.93 1.93 18.21
CA GLY A 54 7.67 3.12 19.04
C GLY A 54 7.38 4.38 18.22
N LYS A 55 7.13 4.26 16.91
CA LYS A 55 6.88 5.37 15.99
C LYS A 55 5.42 5.43 15.57
N LYS A 56 4.96 6.60 15.14
CA LYS A 56 3.58 6.78 14.68
C LYS A 56 3.30 5.88 13.47
N LEU A 57 2.22 5.10 13.54
CA LEU A 57 1.74 4.22 12.46
C LEU A 57 1.10 5.05 11.35
N CYS A 58 1.90 5.76 10.55
CA CYS A 58 1.41 6.68 9.54
C CYS A 58 2.36 6.81 8.34
N TYR A 59 1.81 6.88 7.12
CA TYR A 59 2.57 7.13 5.89
C TYR A 59 2.87 8.60 5.63
N LYS A 60 2.19 9.55 6.28
CA LYS A 60 2.42 10.98 6.05
C LYS A 60 3.86 11.34 6.42
N GLY A 61 4.57 11.96 5.48
CA GLY A 61 5.98 12.35 5.63
C GLY A 61 6.98 11.23 5.35
N THR A 62 6.51 10.04 4.94
CA THR A 62 7.40 8.95 4.52
C THR A 62 7.80 9.10 3.04
N THR A 63 8.92 8.49 2.67
CA THR A 63 9.47 8.58 1.31
C THR A 63 9.31 7.26 0.54
N PHE A 64 9.34 7.35 -0.79
CA PHE A 64 9.61 6.21 -1.66
C PHE A 64 11.13 6.00 -1.71
N HIS A 65 11.64 5.12 -0.86
CA HIS A 65 13.08 4.92 -0.67
C HIS A 65 13.74 4.07 -1.76
N ARG A 66 12.95 3.40 -2.62
CA ARG A 66 13.47 2.59 -3.72
C ARG A 66 12.62 2.76 -4.98
N VAL A 67 13.26 3.21 -6.05
CA VAL A 67 12.65 3.44 -7.37
C VAL A 67 13.46 2.66 -8.40
N VAL A 68 12.81 1.74 -9.11
CA VAL A 68 13.43 0.96 -10.19
C VAL A 68 12.69 1.27 -11.49
N LYS A 69 13.38 1.94 -12.41
CA LYS A 69 12.82 2.34 -13.70
C LYS A 69 12.25 1.11 -14.44
N ASN A 70 11.06 1.25 -15.00
CA ASN A 70 10.33 0.19 -15.72
C ASN A 70 9.94 -1.03 -14.86
N PHE A 71 9.98 -0.92 -13.54
CA PHE A 71 9.57 -2.01 -12.66
C PHE A 71 8.60 -1.55 -11.58
N MET A 72 9.09 -0.84 -10.56
CA MET A 72 8.25 -0.46 -9.42
C MET A 72 8.82 0.70 -8.62
N ILE A 73 7.97 1.31 -7.80
CA ILE A 73 8.35 2.18 -6.70
C ILE A 73 7.95 1.57 -5.37
N GLN A 74 8.82 1.63 -4.37
CA GLN A 74 8.61 1.06 -3.05
C GLN A 74 8.74 2.12 -1.95
N GLY A 75 7.80 2.06 -1.01
CA GLY A 75 7.69 2.99 0.11
C GLY A 75 7.12 2.30 1.35
N GLY A 76 6.61 3.11 2.28
CA GLY A 76 5.92 2.62 3.48
C GLY A 76 6.83 2.21 4.65
N ASP A 77 8.15 2.42 4.54
CA ASP A 77 9.06 2.33 5.67
C ASP A 77 9.04 3.66 6.45
N PHE A 78 8.06 3.80 7.34
CA PHE A 78 7.93 5.01 8.17
C PHE A 78 8.91 5.08 9.33
N SER A 79 9.61 3.98 9.64
CA SER A 79 10.47 3.92 10.82
C SER A 79 11.94 4.16 10.51
N GLU A 80 12.47 3.58 9.43
CA GLU A 80 13.87 3.75 9.06
C GLU A 80 14.05 4.47 7.72
N GLY A 81 13.02 4.48 6.88
CA GLY A 81 13.07 5.14 5.56
C GLY A 81 14.08 4.54 4.58
N ASN A 82 14.57 3.32 4.83
CA ASN A 82 15.66 2.70 4.07
C ASN A 82 15.32 1.28 3.58
N GLY A 83 14.10 0.81 3.84
CA GLY A 83 13.61 -0.51 3.49
C GLY A 83 13.85 -1.59 4.54
N LYS A 84 14.52 -1.26 5.66
CA LYS A 84 14.76 -2.18 6.78
C LYS A 84 13.71 -2.11 7.88
N GLY A 85 12.94 -1.02 7.95
CA GLY A 85 11.94 -0.79 8.98
C GLY A 85 10.48 -1.07 8.57
N GLY A 86 9.58 -0.40 9.28
CA GLY A 86 8.13 -0.50 9.16
C GLY A 86 7.53 -1.53 10.11
N GLU A 87 6.27 -1.32 10.49
CA GLU A 87 5.46 -2.31 11.20
C GLU A 87 4.00 -2.21 10.78
N SER A 88 3.23 -3.28 10.96
CA SER A 88 1.79 -3.28 10.73
C SER A 88 1.01 -2.72 11.92
N ILE A 89 -0.24 -2.31 11.67
CA ILE A 89 -1.14 -1.86 12.74
C ILE A 89 -1.48 -2.93 13.79
N TYR A 90 -1.11 -4.19 13.53
CA TYR A 90 -1.36 -5.33 14.42
C TYR A 90 -0.23 -5.54 15.43
N GLY A 91 0.88 -4.81 15.29
CA GLY A 91 2.12 -5.00 16.04
C GLY A 91 3.06 -5.93 15.31
N GLY A 92 4.22 -5.43 14.90
CA GLY A 92 5.19 -6.19 14.11
C GLY A 92 4.63 -6.60 12.74
N TYR A 93 4.87 -7.84 12.35
CA TYR A 93 4.44 -8.40 11.07
C TYR A 93 3.15 -9.22 11.19
N PHE A 94 2.43 -9.37 10.08
CA PHE A 94 1.25 -10.22 10.02
C PHE A 94 1.25 -11.17 8.82
N LYS A 95 0.52 -12.27 9.00
CA LYS A 95 0.22 -13.25 7.96
C LYS A 95 -0.98 -12.79 7.13
N GLU A 96 -0.75 -12.60 5.83
CA GLU A 96 -1.78 -12.58 4.79
C GLU A 96 -1.13 -12.69 3.40
N ASN A 97 -1.96 -12.98 2.39
CA ASN A 97 -1.57 -12.95 1.00
C ASN A 97 -1.67 -11.53 0.44
N VAL A 98 -0.86 -11.27 -0.58
CA VAL A 98 -0.60 -9.98 -1.23
C VAL A 98 -1.88 -9.21 -1.57
N VAL A 99 -1.93 -7.91 -1.22
CA VAL A 99 -2.97 -6.99 -1.70
C VAL A 99 -2.68 -6.59 -3.13
N PHE A 100 -3.73 -6.40 -3.91
CA PHE A 100 -3.69 -5.67 -5.16
C PHE A 100 -4.67 -4.50 -5.05
N CYS A 101 -4.37 -3.40 -5.70
CA CYS A 101 -5.21 -2.20 -5.72
C CYS A 101 -5.12 -1.60 -7.10
N LYS A 102 -6.21 -1.04 -7.60
CA LYS A 102 -6.16 -0.29 -8.85
C LYS A 102 -5.89 1.18 -8.56
N MET A 103 -4.81 1.70 -9.12
CA MET A 103 -4.53 3.13 -9.09
C MET A 103 -5.43 3.85 -10.11
N LYS A 104 -6.12 4.91 -9.69
CA LYS A 104 -6.78 5.84 -10.62
C LYS A 104 -5.94 7.11 -10.71
N ARG A 105 -5.59 7.52 -11.93
CA ARG A 105 -5.01 8.83 -12.21
C ARG A 105 -6.15 9.73 -12.69
N GLU A 106 -6.41 10.82 -11.97
CA GLU A 106 -7.32 11.85 -12.47
C GLU A 106 -6.65 12.50 -13.70
N ASN A 107 -7.33 12.48 -14.85
CA ASN A 107 -6.94 13.05 -16.16
C ASN A 107 -6.20 12.20 -17.21
N LEU A 108 -6.30 10.87 -17.21
CA LEU A 108 -6.22 10.10 -18.46
C LEU A 108 -7.26 8.98 -18.45
N THR A 109 -8.12 9.03 -19.46
CA THR A 109 -9.28 8.17 -19.77
C THR A 109 -9.11 6.68 -19.42
N ASN A 110 -10.09 6.17 -18.65
CA ASN A 110 -10.48 4.76 -18.46
C ASN A 110 -9.36 3.75 -18.14
N ILE A 111 -9.57 2.84 -17.20
CA ILE A 111 -9.96 1.47 -17.55
C ILE A 111 -10.47 0.80 -16.27
N PHE A 112 -11.52 -0.01 -16.40
CA PHE A 112 -12.09 -0.94 -15.41
C PHE A 112 -11.44 -2.34 -15.57
N PHE A 113 -12.05 -3.37 -14.98
CA PHE A 113 -11.68 -4.81 -14.97
C PHE A 113 -10.84 -5.27 -13.78
N LEU A 114 -11.48 -6.12 -13.00
CA LEU A 114 -10.94 -7.05 -12.02
C LEU A 114 -10.86 -8.40 -12.70
N GLN A 115 -9.73 -9.08 -12.53
CA GLN A 115 -9.68 -10.53 -12.74
C GLN A 115 -9.53 -11.15 -11.36
N THR A 116 -10.35 -12.16 -11.08
CA THR A 116 -10.28 -12.99 -9.89
C THR A 116 -9.92 -14.39 -10.34
N ASP A 117 -8.74 -14.89 -9.95
CA ASP A 117 -8.39 -16.32 -10.05
C ASP A 117 -7.62 -16.76 -8.81
N GLU A 118 -8.38 -17.36 -7.89
CA GLU A 118 -8.08 -17.73 -6.51
C GLU A 118 -6.68 -18.34 -6.23
N ASN A 119 -5.90 -17.69 -5.34
CA ASN A 119 -5.15 -18.23 -4.18
C ASN A 119 -3.71 -17.70 -3.88
N PHE A 120 -3.27 -16.46 -4.07
CA PHE A 120 -2.80 -15.76 -5.29
C PHE A 120 -3.85 -15.23 -6.26
N ILE A 121 -4.99 -14.77 -5.70
CA ILE A 121 -6.21 -14.40 -6.45
C ILE A 121 -5.96 -13.39 -7.58
N LEU A 122 -4.95 -12.56 -7.39
CA LEU A 122 -4.63 -11.42 -8.23
C LEU A 122 -3.15 -11.54 -8.62
N LYS A 123 -2.87 -11.38 -9.91
CA LYS A 123 -1.52 -11.46 -10.48
C LYS A 123 -0.99 -10.05 -10.72
N HIS A 124 0.33 -9.88 -10.70
CA HIS A 124 0.97 -8.66 -11.22
C HIS A 124 0.94 -8.67 -12.76
N ASP A 125 -0.26 -8.73 -13.32
CA ASP A 125 -0.53 -8.89 -14.75
C ASP A 125 -0.59 -7.56 -15.51
N ARG A 126 -0.59 -6.44 -14.77
CA ARG A 126 -0.71 -5.09 -15.29
C ARG A 126 0.03 -4.09 -14.40
N ALA A 127 0.36 -2.94 -14.98
CA ALA A 127 0.96 -1.83 -14.26
C ALA A 127 -0.02 -1.21 -13.23
N PHE A 128 0.55 -0.51 -12.24
CA PHE A 128 -0.16 0.27 -11.22
C PHE A 128 -0.99 -0.57 -10.24
N LEU A 129 -0.48 -1.77 -9.90
CA LEU A 129 -1.03 -2.60 -8.85
C LEU A 129 -0.26 -2.38 -7.55
N LEU A 130 -0.94 -1.94 -6.49
CA LEU A 130 -0.35 -1.82 -5.15
C LEU A 130 -0.17 -3.20 -4.52
N SER A 131 1.00 -3.50 -3.98
CA SER A 131 1.32 -4.78 -3.34
C SER A 131 2.16 -4.60 -2.07
N MET A 132 2.05 -5.54 -1.12
CA MET A 132 2.83 -5.50 0.12
C MET A 132 4.25 -6.03 -0.12
N ALA A 133 5.25 -5.26 0.28
CA ALA A 133 6.63 -5.74 0.34
C ALA A 133 6.81 -6.63 1.58
N ASN A 134 7.61 -7.69 1.44
CA ASN A 134 7.87 -8.66 2.50
C ASN A 134 9.32 -9.19 2.40
N ARG A 135 9.77 -9.86 3.46
CA ARG A 135 11.08 -10.55 3.56
C ARG A 135 10.92 -12.05 3.73
N GLY A 136 9.96 -12.63 3.02
CA GLY A 136 9.60 -14.04 3.14
C GLY A 136 8.23 -14.27 3.77
N LYS A 137 7.91 -15.54 4.01
CA LYS A 137 6.57 -15.96 4.39
C LYS A 137 6.12 -15.27 5.70
N HIS A 138 4.94 -14.64 5.66
CA HIS A 138 4.28 -14.03 6.84
C HIS A 138 5.01 -12.82 7.44
N THR A 139 5.72 -12.05 6.61
CA THR A 139 6.49 -10.87 7.03
C THR A 139 5.91 -9.55 6.49
N ASN A 140 4.59 -9.46 6.30
CA ASN A 140 3.97 -8.21 5.86
C ASN A 140 3.97 -7.20 7.02
N GLY A 141 4.50 -6.00 6.79
CA GLY A 141 4.54 -4.90 7.75
C GLY A 141 3.74 -3.70 7.23
N SER A 142 4.43 -2.59 6.99
CA SER A 142 3.88 -1.38 6.36
C SER A 142 4.43 -1.10 4.96
N GLN A 143 5.50 -1.78 4.55
CA GLN A 143 6.10 -1.50 3.25
C GLN A 143 5.26 -2.03 2.10
N PHE A 144 5.23 -1.28 1.01
CA PHE A 144 4.46 -1.59 -0.19
C PHE A 144 5.21 -1.17 -1.45
N PHE A 145 4.80 -1.69 -2.60
CA PHE A 145 5.29 -1.28 -3.91
C PHE A 145 4.15 -1.17 -4.94
N MET A 146 4.41 -0.46 -6.04
CA MET A 146 3.49 -0.26 -7.18
C MET A 146 4.22 -0.27 -8.50
#